data_AF-A0A659QT60-F1
#
_entry.id   AF-A0A659QT60-F1
#
_cell.length_a   1.000
_cell.length_b   1.000
_cell.length_c   1.000
_cell.angle_alpha   90.00
_cell.angle_beta   90.00
_cell.angle_gamma   90.00
#
_symmetry.space_group_name_H-M   'P 1'
#
loop_
_entity.id
_entity.type
_entity.pdbx_description
1 polymer ?
#
loop_
_entity_poly.entity_id
_entity_poly.type
_entity_poly.pdbx_seq_one_letter_code
_entity_poly.pdbx_strand_id
1 'polypeptide(L)' 'AAPCLRRRLAAPLPPPTESVDIADESQLQALRARLLRLLTTLEAADDHKLTDWLQQRIGLLGQRDTVMLHRLVHDIEKN' A
#
# COMPACT_ATOMS: atom_id res chain seq x y z
N ALA A 1 -16.00 -18.17 -55.43
CA ALA A 1 -15.11 -17.48 -54.47
C ALA A 1 -15.95 -17.06 -53.26
N ALA A 2 -15.77 -17.70 -52.11
CA ALA A 2 -16.44 -17.34 -50.86
C ALA A 2 -15.38 -17.32 -49.75
N PRO A 3 -15.16 -16.19 -49.06
CA PRO A 3 -13.99 -16.00 -48.22
C PRO A 3 -14.15 -16.68 -46.86
N CYS A 4 -13.12 -17.44 -46.49
CA CYS A 4 -12.99 -18.12 -45.21
C CYS A 4 -12.98 -17.13 -44.04
N LEU A 5 -14.07 -17.05 -43.28
CA LEU A 5 -14.14 -16.33 -42.00
C LEU A 5 -13.36 -17.11 -40.94
N ARG A 6 -12.07 -16.79 -40.83
CA ARG A 6 -11.16 -17.31 -39.81
C ARG A 6 -11.45 -16.61 -38.47
N ARG A 7 -12.28 -17.26 -37.65
CA ARG A 7 -12.61 -16.85 -36.28
C ARG A 7 -11.30 -16.73 -35.47
N ARG A 8 -10.86 -15.51 -35.16
CA ARG A 8 -9.74 -15.28 -34.22
C ARG A 8 -10.20 -15.70 -32.84
N LEU A 9 -9.56 -16.72 -32.28
CA LEU A 9 -9.62 -16.99 -30.84
C LEU A 9 -8.84 -15.85 -30.15
N ALA A 10 -9.51 -15.09 -29.29
CA ALA A 10 -8.85 -14.13 -28.42
C ALA A 10 -7.90 -14.91 -27.50
N ALA A 11 -6.63 -14.49 -27.44
CA ALA A 11 -5.68 -15.06 -26.50
C ALA A 11 -6.20 -14.85 -25.06
N PRO A 12 -6.07 -15.84 -24.16
CA PRO A 12 -6.46 -15.67 -22.77
C PRO A 12 -5.66 -14.51 -22.18
N LEU A 13 -6.37 -13.60 -21.50
CA LEU A 13 -5.77 -12.57 -20.66
C LEU A 13 -4.78 -13.24 -19.70
N PRO A 14 -3.52 -12.77 -19.57
CA PRO A 14 -2.62 -13.31 -18.56
C PRO A 14 -3.31 -13.20 -17.18
N PRO A 15 -3.17 -14.21 -16.30
CA PRO A 15 -3.67 -14.08 -14.94
C PRO A 15 -3.04 -12.83 -14.33
N PRO A 16 -3.79 -12.03 -13.54
CA PRO A 16 -3.17 -10.97 -12.77
C PRO A 16 -2.09 -11.65 -11.93
N THR A 17 -0.83 -11.39 -12.26
CA THR A 17 0.29 -11.72 -11.39
C THR A 17 0.15 -10.80 -10.20
N GLU A 18 -0.67 -11.22 -9.23
CA GLU A 18 -0.63 -10.74 -7.86
C GLU A 18 0.70 -11.22 -7.27
N SER A 19 1.80 -10.61 -7.71
CA SER A 19 2.98 -10.51 -6.88
C SER A 19 2.48 -9.87 -5.59
N VAL A 20 2.42 -10.68 -4.53
CA VAL A 20 2.29 -10.21 -3.16
C VAL A 20 3.53 -9.37 -2.92
N ASP A 21 3.44 -8.12 -3.34
CA ASP A 21 4.49 -7.14 -3.34
C ASP A 21 4.59 -6.71 -1.88
N ILE A 22 5.38 -7.48 -1.12
CA ILE A 22 5.70 -7.14 0.26
C ILE A 22 6.38 -5.78 0.19
N ALA A 23 5.85 -4.84 0.96
CA ALA A 23 6.35 -3.47 0.89
C ALA A 23 7.83 -3.42 1.20
N ASP A 24 8.59 -2.64 0.42
CA ASP A 24 10.02 -2.44 0.67
C ASP A 24 10.24 -2.02 2.14
N GLU A 25 11.18 -2.68 2.82
CA GLU A 25 11.45 -2.41 4.24
C GLU A 25 11.83 -0.94 4.47
N SER A 26 12.55 -0.32 3.51
CA SER A 26 12.89 1.11 3.54
C SER A 26 11.66 2.02 3.48
N GLN A 27 10.63 1.64 2.70
CA GLN A 27 9.37 2.37 2.62
C GLN A 27 8.57 2.19 3.90
N LEU A 28 8.53 0.99 4.46
CA LEU A 28 7.89 0.73 5.75
C LEU A 28 8.53 1.52 6.89
N GLN A 29 9.86 1.62 6.93
CA GLN A 29 10.58 2.44 7.92
C GLN A 29 10.27 3.92 7.77
N ALA A 30 10.23 4.44 6.53
CA ALA A 30 9.84 5.83 6.26
C ALA A 30 8.39 6.11 6.71
N LEU A 31 7.47 5.17 6.49
CA LEU A 31 6.09 5.27 6.93
C LEU A 31 5.98 5.30 8.45
N ARG A 32 6.70 4.40 9.14
CA ARG A 32 6.75 4.36 10.61
C ARG A 32 7.21 5.68 11.21
N ALA A 33 8.32 6.23 10.71
CA ALA A 33 8.85 7.50 11.20
C ALA A 33 7.85 8.67 11.01
N ARG A 34 7.17 8.72 9.85
CA ARG A 34 6.15 9.73 9.59
C ARG A 34 4.93 9.59 10.51
N LEU A 35 4.44 8.37 10.70
CA LEU A 35 3.29 8.14 11.57
C LEU A 35 3.59 8.48 13.03
N LEU A 36 4.78 8.18 13.53
CA LEU A 36 5.19 8.60 14.88
C LEU A 36 5.16 10.13 15.02
N ARG A 37 5.68 10.85 14.03
CA ARG A 37 5.65 12.33 14.01
C ARG A 37 4.21 12.86 13.97
N LEU A 38 3.34 12.23 13.18
CA LEU A 38 1.92 12.57 13.13
C LEU A 38 1.23 12.34 14.48
N LEU A 39 1.49 11.20 15.14
CA LEU A 39 0.96 10.90 16.47
C LEU A 39 1.42 11.92 17.51
N THR A 40 2.67 12.38 17.45
CA THR A 40 3.15 13.47 18.31
C THR A 40 2.41 14.78 18.04
N THR A 41 2.17 15.10 16.77
CA THR A 41 1.46 16.33 16.37
C THR A 41 0.00 16.31 16.83
N LEU A 42 -0.61 15.12 16.87
CA LEU A 42 -1.98 14.90 17.32
C LEU A 42 -2.11 14.66 18.83
N GLU A 43 -1.02 14.83 19.61
CA GLU A 43 -0.97 14.52 21.05
C GLU A 43 -1.41 13.08 21.40
N ALA A 44 -1.35 12.17 20.43
CA ALA A 44 -1.72 10.75 20.55
C ALA A 44 -0.51 9.84 20.78
N ALA A 45 0.70 10.41 20.83
CA ALA A 45 1.93 9.66 21.06
C ALA A 45 1.98 8.98 22.44
N ASP A 46 1.27 9.50 23.43
CA ASP A 46 1.17 8.89 24.77
C ASP A 46 0.28 7.64 24.79
N ASP A 47 -0.50 7.39 23.73
CA ASP A 47 -1.20 6.11 23.56
C ASP A 47 -0.22 5.05 23.05
N HIS A 48 0.51 4.48 24.00
CA HIS A 48 1.52 3.45 23.76
C HIS A 48 0.90 2.19 23.15
N LYS A 49 -0.36 1.86 23.46
CA LYS A 49 -1.04 0.70 22.89
C LYS A 49 -1.34 0.92 21.41
N LEU A 50 -1.85 2.10 21.07
CA LEU A 50 -2.10 2.48 19.69
C LEU A 50 -0.80 2.54 18.90
N THR A 51 0.24 3.15 19.47
CA THR A 51 1.55 3.30 18.83
C THR A 51 2.22 1.95 18.57
N ASP A 52 2.17 1.03 19.53
CA ASP A 52 2.70 -0.34 19.37
C ASP A 52 1.90 -1.14 18.33
N TRP A 53 0.56 -1.10 18.42
CA TRP A 53 -0.32 -1.76 17.45
C TRP A 53 -0.06 -1.27 16.02
N LEU A 54 0.11 0.05 15.84
CA LEU A 54 0.39 0.65 14.54
C LEU A 54 1.74 0.15 13.97
N GLN A 55 2.79 0.13 14.80
CA GLN A 55 4.11 -0.36 14.40
C GLN A 55 4.10 -1.84 13.99
N GLN A 56 3.37 -2.68 14.72
CA GLN A 56 3.19 -4.10 14.38
C GLN A 56 2.39 -4.27 13.09
N ARG A 57 1.30 -3.50 12.93
CA ARG A 57 0.43 -3.60 11.75
C ARG A 57 1.09 -3.12 10.46
N ILE A 58 1.89 -2.07 10.50
CA ILE A 58 2.61 -1.58 9.32
C ILE A 58 3.51 -2.66 8.73
N GLY A 59 4.12 -3.51 9.56
CA GLY A 59 4.95 -4.62 9.10
C GLY A 59 4.20 -5.73 8.33
N LEU A 60 2.87 -5.71 8.34
CA LEU A 60 2.02 -6.67 7.62
C LEU A 60 1.39 -6.08 6.35
N LEU A 61 1.60 -4.78 6.09
CA LEU A 61 1.01 -4.09 4.95
C LEU A 61 1.74 -4.47 3.65
N GLY A 62 0.97 -4.69 2.59
CA GLY A 62 1.52 -4.81 1.24
C GLY A 62 1.97 -3.46 0.68
N GLN A 63 2.71 -3.48 -0.42
CA GLN A 63 3.22 -2.30 -1.12
C GLN A 63 2.11 -1.31 -1.47
N ARG A 64 0.95 -1.81 -1.93
CA ARG A 64 -0.22 -0.99 -2.26
C ARG A 64 -0.72 -0.19 -1.05
N ASP A 65 -0.88 -0.86 0.08
CA ASP A 65 -1.41 -0.24 1.30
C ASP A 65 -0.40 0.75 1.88
N THR A 66 0.90 0.43 1.81
CA THR A 66 2.00 1.31 2.24
C THR A 66 2.02 2.62 1.45
N VAL A 67 1.88 2.54 0.11
CA VAL A 67 1.79 3.73 -0.75
C VAL A 67 0.54 4.54 -0.46
N MET A 68 -0.60 3.87 -0.24
CA MET A 68 -1.86 4.54 0.07
C MET A 68 -1.81 5.24 1.43
N LEU A 69 -1.26 4.58 2.47
CA LEU A 69 -1.06 5.18 3.79
C LEU A 69 -0.13 6.38 3.73
N HIS A 70 0.97 6.27 2.98
CA HIS A 70 1.89 7.40 2.80
C HIS A 70 1.20 8.62 2.23
N ARG A 71 0.32 8.42 1.24
CA ARG A 71 -0.45 9.51 0.64
C ARG A 71 -1.46 10.10 1.62
N LEU A 72 -2.20 9.26 2.34
CA LEU A 72 -3.15 9.72 3.35
C LEU A 72 -2.47 10.53 4.47
N VAL A 73 -1.34 10.05 4.99
CA VAL A 73 -0.56 10.77 6.00
C VAL A 73 -0.10 12.12 5.46
N HIS A 74 0.40 12.15 4.23
CA HIS A 74 0.82 13.39 3.59
C HIS A 74 -0.35 14.38 3.39
N ASP A 75 -1.53 13.88 3.02
CA ASP A 75 -2.72 14.71 2.86
C ASP A 75 -3.20 15.28 4.21
N ILE A 76 -3.08 14.52 5.31
CA ILE A 76 -3.37 15.02 6.67
C ILE A 76 -2.35 16.05 7.13
N GLU A 77 -1.05 15.86 6.85
CA GLU A 77 0.00 16.84 7.19
C GLU A 77 -0.16 18.18 6.45
N LYS A 78 -0.87 18.19 5.33
CA LYS A 78 -1.02 19.35 4.44
C LYS A 78 -2.31 20.15 4.66
N ASN A 79 -3.37 19.53 5.19
CA ASN A 79 -4.63 20.19 5.54
C ASN A 79 -4.58 20.74 6.97
#